data_AF-A0A958V4G9-F1
#
_entry.id   AF-A0A958V4G9-F1
#
_cell.length_a   1.000
_cell.length_b   1.000
_cell.length_c   1.000
_cell.angle_alpha   90.00
_cell.angle_beta   90.00
_cell.angle_gamma   90.00
#
_symmetry.space_group_name_H-M   'P 1'
#
loop_
_entity.id
_entity.type
_entity.pdbx_description
1 polymer ?
#
loop_
_entity_poly.entity_id
_entity_poly.type
_entity_poly.pdbx_seq_one_letter_code
_entity_poly.pdbx_strand_id
1 'polypeptide(L)'
;KKDMDISGIIGITIPEGVNLVAPGNQLTIPVQSQRKVLLEEYAFDVQEEQSLKSFGEWLSENIFCNADQFWKEKIKTDIVVLANDEFKDFVNLSTEVITRTKIDNDTGTVANGQLFTEEYLPAESVLYSLVLAAPEFTSNKDRIDENEVISFVQGQLPEIIQAGANATLGKGLLKTKLITNQKA
;
A
#
# COMPACT_ATOMS: atom_id res chain seq x y z
N LYS A 1 5.24 -4.04 19.68
CA LYS A 1 6.38 -3.45 18.95
C LYS A 1 5.89 -3.22 17.53
N LYS A 2 6.05 -2.02 16.93
CA LYS A 2 5.51 -1.76 15.59
C LYS A 2 6.37 -2.51 14.56
N ASP A 3 5.78 -2.95 13.45
CA ASP A 3 6.51 -3.71 12.43
C ASP A 3 7.68 -2.93 11.83
N MET A 4 7.52 -1.61 11.70
CA MET A 4 8.60 -0.70 11.32
C MET A 4 9.77 -0.76 12.31
N ASP A 5 9.51 -0.85 13.63
CA ASP A 5 10.57 -1.00 14.63
C ASP A 5 11.27 -2.36 14.51
N ILE A 6 10.55 -3.40 14.08
CA ILE A 6 11.11 -4.76 13.87
C ILE A 6 12.02 -4.77 12.65
N SER A 7 11.66 -4.06 11.58
CA SER A 7 12.52 -3.88 10.39
C SER A 7 13.62 -2.84 10.59
N GLY A 8 13.69 -2.21 11.78
CA GLY A 8 14.69 -1.22 12.14
C GLY A 8 14.47 0.17 11.54
N ILE A 9 13.29 0.42 10.95
CA ILE A 9 12.85 1.74 10.54
C ILE A 9 12.32 2.46 11.79
N ILE A 10 13.14 3.35 12.35
CA ILE A 10 12.87 4.06 13.59
C ILE A 10 12.61 5.55 13.35
N GLY A 11 11.94 6.20 14.30
CA GLY A 11 11.78 7.67 14.31
C GLY A 11 10.56 8.19 13.54
N ILE A 12 9.72 7.31 13.02
CA ILE A 12 8.43 7.67 12.39
C ILE A 12 7.33 7.35 13.40
N THR A 13 6.65 8.37 13.90
CA THR A 13 5.53 8.21 14.84
C THR A 13 4.44 9.20 14.44
N ILE A 14 3.27 8.66 14.11
CA ILE A 14 2.09 9.42 13.75
C ILE A 14 1.06 9.25 14.88
N PRO A 15 0.38 10.32 15.33
CA PRO A 15 -0.71 10.21 16.29
C PRO A 15 -1.86 9.33 15.77
N GLU A 16 -2.46 8.53 16.65
CA GLU A 16 -3.52 7.57 16.31
C GLU A 16 -4.89 8.10 16.77
N GLY A 17 -5.96 7.65 16.11
CA GLY A 17 -7.34 7.95 16.51
C GLY A 17 -7.83 9.36 16.18
N VAL A 18 -7.10 10.08 15.33
CA VAL A 18 -7.43 11.44 14.88
C VAL A 18 -7.17 11.56 13.38
N ASN A 19 -7.86 12.51 12.77
CA ASN A 19 -7.76 12.78 11.34
C ASN A 19 -6.71 13.85 11.08
N LEU A 20 -5.69 13.50 10.31
CA LEU A 20 -4.48 14.29 10.16
C LEU A 20 -4.13 14.46 8.68
N VAL A 21 -3.50 15.60 8.37
CA VAL A 21 -2.96 15.90 7.06
C VAL A 21 -1.56 16.49 7.19
N ALA A 22 -0.73 16.30 6.16
CA ALA A 22 0.55 16.99 6.09
C ALA A 22 0.36 18.52 6.03
N PRO A 23 1.30 19.33 6.56
CA PRO A 23 1.25 20.77 6.41
C PRO A 23 1.23 21.18 4.94
N GLY A 24 0.29 22.05 4.57
CA GLY A 24 0.10 22.47 3.17
C GLY A 24 -0.51 21.41 2.25
N ASN A 25 -1.21 20.41 2.79
CA ASN A 25 -1.91 19.39 2.02
C ASN A 25 -2.94 20.00 1.04
N GLN A 26 -2.89 19.56 -0.22
CA GLN A 26 -3.64 20.15 -1.34
C GLN A 26 -5.10 19.67 -1.40
N LEU A 27 -5.47 18.64 -0.64
CA LEU A 27 -6.81 18.08 -0.55
C LEU A 27 -7.67 18.82 0.48
N THR A 28 -7.08 19.74 1.26
CA THR A 28 -7.81 20.46 2.29
C THR A 28 -8.67 21.58 1.73
N ILE A 29 -9.93 21.64 2.16
CA ILE A 29 -10.88 22.69 1.87
C ILE A 29 -11.17 23.51 3.14
N PRO A 30 -11.07 24.85 3.08
CA PRO A 30 -11.45 25.69 4.21
C PRO A 30 -12.98 25.75 4.33
N VAL A 31 -13.50 25.41 5.51
CA VAL A 31 -14.92 25.51 5.83
C VAL A 31 -15.06 26.29 7.13
N GLN A 32 -15.50 27.55 7.02
CA GLN A 32 -15.55 28.50 8.15
C GLN A 32 -14.17 28.63 8.84
N SER A 33 -14.07 28.23 10.11
CA SER A 33 -12.82 28.24 10.89
C SER A 33 -12.14 26.87 10.97
N GLN A 34 -12.62 25.88 10.22
CA GLN A 34 -12.09 24.52 10.18
C GLN A 34 -11.47 24.20 8.81
N ARG A 35 -10.64 23.16 8.78
CA ARG A 35 -10.15 22.53 7.55
C ARG A 35 -10.75 21.16 7.45
N LYS A 36 -11.29 20.85 6.27
CA LYS A 36 -11.86 19.55 5.97
C LYS A 36 -11.16 18.90 4.80
N VAL A 37 -11.21 17.58 4.71
CA VAL A 37 -10.92 16.84 3.48
C VAL A 37 -12.19 16.13 3.06
N LEU A 38 -12.51 16.19 1.77
CA LEU A 38 -13.61 15.44 1.17
C LEU A 38 -13.02 14.16 0.56
N LEU A 39 -13.41 13.00 1.08
CA LEU A 39 -13.06 11.70 0.54
C LEU A 39 -14.35 10.98 0.18
N GLU A 40 -14.53 10.68 -1.11
CA GLU A 40 -15.80 10.20 -1.66
C GLU A 40 -16.97 11.14 -1.29
N GLU A 41 -17.95 10.63 -0.53
CA GLU A 41 -19.11 11.39 -0.04
C GLU A 41 -18.92 11.97 1.38
N TYR A 42 -17.80 11.67 2.05
CA TYR A 42 -17.58 12.01 3.46
C TYR A 42 -16.66 13.22 3.61
N ALA A 43 -17.05 14.13 4.50
CA ALA A 43 -16.27 15.33 4.84
C ALA A 43 -15.70 15.22 6.26
N PHE A 44 -14.38 15.08 6.36
CA PHE A 44 -13.67 14.88 7.63
C PHE A 44 -13.04 16.17 8.11
N ASP A 45 -13.22 16.50 9.40
CA ASP A 45 -12.40 17.52 10.06
C ASP A 45 -10.97 17.00 10.23
N VAL A 46 -9.98 17.80 9.83
CA VAL A 46 -8.57 17.40 9.86
C VAL A 46 -7.69 18.41 10.58
N GLN A 47 -6.58 17.92 11.13
CA GLN A 47 -5.55 18.72 11.78
C GLN A 47 -4.22 18.57 11.03
N GLU A 48 -3.45 19.65 10.91
CA GLU A 48 -2.09 19.55 10.37
C GLU A 48 -1.17 18.86 11.37
N GLU A 49 -0.37 17.92 10.87
CA GLU A 49 0.58 17.18 11.68
C GLU A 49 1.97 17.17 11.04
N GLN A 50 2.96 17.71 11.75
CA GLN A 50 4.30 17.89 11.23
C GLN A 50 5.00 16.54 10.94
N SER A 51 4.72 15.50 11.73
CA SER A 51 5.28 14.16 11.50
C SER A 51 4.84 13.54 10.17
N LEU A 52 3.68 13.94 9.61
CA LEU A 52 3.24 13.49 8.29
C LEU A 52 4.08 14.04 7.14
N LYS A 53 4.69 15.23 7.30
CA LYS A 53 5.64 15.73 6.30
C LYS A 53 6.85 14.81 6.18
N SER A 54 7.47 14.49 7.31
CA SER A 54 8.64 13.61 7.36
C SER A 54 8.29 12.19 6.90
N PHE A 55 7.07 11.71 7.20
CA PHE A 55 6.60 10.43 6.70
C PHE A 55 6.39 10.43 5.18
N GLY A 56 5.82 11.48 4.61
CA GLY A 56 5.66 11.62 3.16
C GLY A 56 7.00 11.72 2.42
N GLU A 57 7.96 12.44 2.97
CA GLU A 57 9.35 12.47 2.48
C GLU A 57 9.96 11.06 2.50
N TRP A 58 9.82 10.35 3.62
CA TRP A 58 10.31 8.98 3.75
C TRP A 58 9.67 8.02 2.72
N LEU A 59 8.34 8.09 2.53
CA LEU A 59 7.64 7.30 1.52
C LEU A 59 8.13 7.62 0.11
N SER A 60 8.33 8.91 -0.21
CA SER A 60 8.86 9.33 -1.50
C SER A 60 10.26 8.76 -1.77
N GLU A 61 11.12 8.72 -0.76
CA GLU A 61 12.52 8.30 -0.89
C GLU A 61 12.71 6.79 -0.84
N ASN A 62 11.82 6.05 -0.17
CA ASN A 62 11.98 4.62 0.08
C ASN A 62 11.02 3.76 -0.74
N ILE A 63 9.76 4.18 -0.91
CA ILE A 63 8.72 3.42 -1.62
C ILE A 63 8.59 3.91 -3.06
N PHE A 64 8.46 5.22 -3.26
CA PHE A 64 8.25 5.84 -4.58
C PHE A 64 9.55 6.34 -5.23
N CYS A 65 10.71 5.82 -4.80
CA CYS A 65 12.03 6.29 -5.25
C CYS A 65 12.25 6.16 -6.77
N ASN A 66 11.58 5.19 -7.39
CA ASN A 66 11.63 4.92 -8.84
C ASN A 66 10.30 5.23 -9.54
N ALA A 67 9.38 5.93 -8.86
CA ALA A 67 8.18 6.46 -9.50
C ALA A 67 8.51 7.73 -10.29
N ASP A 68 7.60 8.15 -11.16
CA ASP A 68 7.70 9.44 -11.83
C ASP A 68 7.68 10.61 -10.84
N GLN A 69 8.04 11.80 -11.34
CA GLN A 69 8.12 13.00 -10.52
C GLN A 69 6.76 13.38 -9.91
N PHE A 70 5.65 13.06 -10.60
CA PHE A 70 4.32 13.36 -10.09
C PHE A 70 4.06 12.58 -8.80
N TRP A 71 4.25 11.26 -8.80
CA TRP A 71 4.02 10.42 -7.61
C TRP A 71 4.93 10.76 -6.45
N LYS A 72 6.20 11.07 -6.73
CA LYS A 72 7.17 11.51 -5.71
C LYS A 72 6.74 12.77 -4.97
N GLU A 73 6.23 13.77 -5.68
CA GLU A 73 5.77 15.00 -5.04
C GLU A 73 4.37 14.85 -4.44
N LYS A 74 3.50 14.06 -5.08
CA LYS A 74 2.15 13.80 -4.61
C LYS A 74 2.15 13.19 -3.21
N ILE A 75 2.91 12.12 -2.99
CA ILE A 75 2.95 11.43 -1.70
C ILE A 75 3.52 12.30 -0.57
N LYS A 76 4.30 13.34 -0.86
CA LYS A 76 4.82 14.24 0.18
C LYS A 76 3.75 15.18 0.74
N THR A 77 2.72 15.49 -0.05
CA THR A 77 1.75 16.55 0.28
C THR A 77 0.32 16.02 0.47
N ASP A 78 -0.07 14.98 -0.25
CA ASP A 78 -1.46 14.48 -0.31
C ASP A 78 -1.72 13.29 0.64
N ILE A 79 -0.93 13.14 1.71
CA ILE A 79 -1.20 12.13 2.75
C ILE A 79 -2.30 12.63 3.68
N VAL A 80 -3.32 11.78 3.82
CA VAL A 80 -4.38 11.91 4.81
C VAL A 80 -4.33 10.66 5.70
N VAL A 81 -4.30 10.86 7.00
CA VAL A 81 -4.45 9.79 7.99
C VAL A 81 -5.82 9.96 8.62
N LEU A 82 -6.58 8.86 8.68
CA LEU A 82 -7.90 8.83 9.28
C LEU A 82 -7.85 8.05 10.61
N ALA A 83 -8.81 8.31 11.48
CA ALA A 83 -9.07 7.48 12.64
C ALA A 83 -9.36 6.03 12.19
N ASN A 84 -9.01 5.07 13.05
CA ASN A 84 -9.05 3.65 12.68
C ASN A 84 -10.42 3.17 12.18
N ASP A 85 -11.51 3.63 12.82
CA ASP A 85 -12.87 3.24 12.42
C ASP A 85 -13.26 3.81 11.06
N GLU A 86 -12.86 5.06 10.78
CA GLU A 86 -13.12 5.70 9.49
C GLU A 86 -12.28 5.05 8.37
N PHE A 87 -10.99 4.80 8.62
CA PHE A 87 -10.13 4.08 7.66
C PHE A 87 -10.65 2.67 7.38
N LYS A 88 -11.15 1.99 8.41
CA LYS A 88 -11.75 0.66 8.28
C LYS A 88 -12.95 0.68 7.33
N ASP A 89 -13.80 1.70 7.37
CA ASP A 89 -14.94 1.80 6.46
C ASP A 89 -14.47 1.95 5.00
N PHE A 90 -13.46 2.78 4.73
CA PHE A 90 -12.90 2.92 3.38
C PHE A 90 -12.33 1.62 2.83
N VAL A 91 -11.51 0.90 3.61
CA VAL A 91 -10.90 -0.35 3.10
C VAL A 91 -11.90 -1.49 2.88
N ASN A 92 -13.10 -1.41 3.46
CA ASN A 92 -14.16 -2.39 3.26
C ASN A 92 -15.18 -1.99 2.18
N LEU A 93 -15.35 -0.69 1.92
CA LEU A 93 -16.42 -0.18 1.06
C LEU A 93 -15.91 0.43 -0.25
N SER A 94 -14.65 0.81 -0.34
CA SER A 94 -14.05 1.48 -1.50
C SER A 94 -13.24 0.53 -2.39
N THR A 95 -13.53 -0.77 -2.36
CA THR A 95 -12.90 -1.78 -3.24
C THR A 95 -13.56 -1.78 -4.62
N GLU A 96 -12.84 -2.25 -5.64
CA GLU A 96 -13.36 -2.33 -6.99
C GLU A 96 -14.25 -3.59 -7.11
N VAL A 97 -15.58 -3.40 -7.11
CA VAL A 97 -16.56 -4.48 -7.25
C VAL A 97 -17.06 -4.56 -8.70
N ILE A 98 -16.74 -5.64 -9.40
CA ILE A 98 -17.08 -5.84 -10.82
C ILE A 98 -18.06 -7.00 -10.96
N THR A 99 -19.20 -6.76 -11.61
CA THR A 99 -20.11 -7.83 -12.02
C THR A 99 -19.72 -8.35 -13.40
N ARG A 100 -19.57 -9.67 -13.53
CA ARG A 100 -19.21 -10.34 -14.78
C ARG A 100 -20.28 -11.32 -15.23
N THR A 101 -20.37 -11.47 -16.55
CA THR A 101 -21.19 -12.51 -17.17
C THR A 101 -20.42 -13.30 -18.22
N LYS A 102 -20.84 -14.55 -18.43
CA LYS A 102 -20.47 -15.30 -19.63
C LYS A 102 -21.60 -15.23 -20.64
N ILE A 103 -21.29 -14.83 -21.86
CA ILE A 103 -22.24 -14.86 -22.98
C ILE A 103 -22.19 -16.24 -23.65
N ASP A 104 -23.37 -16.79 -23.91
CA ASP A 104 -23.56 -17.96 -24.75
C ASP A 104 -23.45 -17.53 -26.23
N ASN A 105 -22.51 -18.14 -26.96
CA ASN A 105 -22.18 -17.73 -28.33
C ASN A 105 -23.27 -18.06 -29.34
N ASP A 106 -24.14 -19.03 -29.07
CA ASP A 106 -25.20 -19.46 -29.99
C ASP A 106 -26.44 -18.56 -29.87
N THR A 107 -26.77 -18.16 -28.63
CA THR A 107 -27.96 -17.34 -28.34
C THR A 107 -27.66 -15.84 -28.27
N GLY A 108 -26.41 -15.45 -28.02
CA GLY A 108 -26.02 -14.07 -27.75
C GLY A 108 -26.52 -13.54 -26.40
N THR A 109 -26.97 -14.41 -25.51
CA THR A 109 -27.51 -14.05 -24.18
C THR A 109 -26.60 -14.55 -23.05
N VAL A 110 -26.84 -14.12 -21.81
CA VAL A 110 -26.09 -14.61 -20.66
C VAL A 110 -26.34 -16.11 -20.48
N ALA A 111 -25.26 -16.88 -20.40
CA ALA A 111 -25.34 -18.30 -20.11
C ALA A 111 -25.92 -18.54 -18.70
N ASN A 112 -26.79 -19.55 -18.57
CA ASN A 112 -27.45 -19.86 -17.31
C ASN A 112 -26.47 -20.05 -16.15
N GLY A 113 -26.69 -19.34 -15.04
CA GLY A 113 -25.85 -19.39 -13.85
C GLY A 113 -24.48 -18.74 -14.00
N GLN A 114 -24.22 -18.01 -15.08
CA GLN A 114 -22.94 -17.34 -15.35
C GLN A 114 -23.04 -15.83 -15.13
N LEU A 115 -23.63 -15.41 -14.02
CA LEU A 115 -23.63 -14.03 -13.50
C LEU A 115 -23.01 -14.08 -12.10
N PHE A 116 -21.90 -13.38 -11.90
CA PHE A 116 -21.17 -13.39 -10.64
C PHE A 116 -20.46 -12.05 -10.41
N THR A 117 -20.05 -11.81 -9.17
CA THR A 117 -19.37 -10.58 -8.75
C THR A 117 -17.98 -10.92 -8.24
N GLU A 118 -17.02 -10.07 -8.56
CA GLU A 118 -15.64 -10.12 -8.10
C GLU A 118 -15.29 -8.82 -7.41
N GLU A 119 -14.45 -8.89 -6.37
CA GLU A 119 -13.93 -7.74 -5.65
C GLU A 119 -12.41 -7.70 -5.81
N TYR A 120 -11.87 -6.52 -6.07
CA TYR A 120 -10.44 -6.29 -6.26
C TYR A 120 -9.92 -5.21 -5.31
N LEU A 121 -8.71 -5.43 -4.80
CA LEU A 121 -7.94 -4.37 -4.17
C LEU A 121 -7.71 -3.27 -5.21
N PRO A 122 -8.02 -1.99 -4.90
CA PRO A 122 -7.81 -0.89 -5.82
C PRO A 122 -6.38 -0.81 -6.33
N ALA A 123 -6.23 -0.35 -7.58
CA ALA A 123 -4.93 0.05 -8.09
C ALA A 123 -4.29 1.12 -7.16
N GLU A 124 -2.97 1.20 -7.15
CA GLU A 124 -2.19 2.16 -6.33
C GLU A 124 -2.19 1.85 -4.82
N SER A 125 -2.83 0.77 -4.39
CA SER A 125 -2.70 0.26 -3.01
C SER A 125 -1.27 -0.18 -2.70
N VAL A 126 -0.75 0.24 -1.53
CA VAL A 126 0.57 -0.18 -1.03
C VAL A 126 0.39 -1.23 0.05
N LEU A 127 0.98 -2.40 -0.16
CA LEU A 127 1.04 -3.49 0.81
C LEU A 127 2.46 -3.66 1.33
N TYR A 128 2.61 -4.18 2.55
CA TYR A 128 3.92 -4.52 3.11
C TYR A 128 3.90 -5.91 3.75
N SER A 129 5.08 -6.53 3.83
CA SER A 129 5.32 -7.75 4.58
C SER A 129 6.71 -7.69 5.18
N LEU A 130 6.88 -8.27 6.37
CA LEU A 130 8.19 -8.50 6.95
C LEU A 130 8.84 -9.71 6.29
N VAL A 131 10.09 -9.56 5.84
CA VAL A 131 10.93 -10.66 5.36
C VAL A 131 11.98 -10.92 6.44
N LEU A 132 11.86 -12.06 7.11
CA LEU A 132 12.75 -12.47 8.19
C LEU A 132 13.60 -13.64 7.71
N ALA A 133 14.92 -13.57 7.95
CA ALA A 133 15.85 -14.64 7.63
C ALA A 133 16.49 -15.20 8.90
N ALA A 134 16.82 -16.48 8.83
CA ALA A 134 17.63 -17.19 9.80
C ALA A 134 18.66 -18.03 9.03
N PRO A 135 19.76 -18.45 9.67
CA PRO A 135 20.68 -19.41 9.06
C PRO A 135 19.95 -20.64 8.54
N GLU A 136 20.45 -21.21 7.45
CA GLU A 136 19.92 -22.44 6.89
C GLU A 136 19.84 -23.55 7.95
N PHE A 137 18.69 -24.24 8.00
CA PHE A 137 18.45 -25.30 8.97
C PHE A 137 19.12 -26.61 8.51
N THR A 138 20.46 -26.63 8.62
CA THR A 138 21.30 -27.77 8.24
C THR A 138 22.44 -27.99 9.23
N SER A 139 22.92 -29.22 9.33
CA SER A 139 24.13 -29.59 10.09
C SER A 139 25.43 -29.37 9.30
N ASN A 140 25.34 -28.93 8.04
CA ASN A 140 26.52 -28.62 7.23
C ASN A 140 27.30 -27.44 7.82
N LYS A 141 28.63 -27.48 7.72
CA LYS A 141 29.50 -26.39 8.18
C LYS A 141 29.49 -25.20 7.22
N ASP A 142 29.30 -25.45 5.93
CA ASP A 142 29.22 -24.44 4.86
C ASP A 142 27.77 -23.97 4.64
N ARG A 143 27.01 -23.80 5.72
CA ARG A 143 25.60 -23.40 5.65
C ARG A 143 25.48 -21.93 5.31
N ILE A 144 24.41 -21.59 4.59
CA ILE A 144 24.09 -20.21 4.24
C ILE A 144 23.63 -19.46 5.50
N ASP A 145 24.20 -18.29 5.75
CA ASP A 145 23.79 -17.42 6.86
C ASP A 145 22.58 -16.53 6.51
N GLU A 146 21.99 -15.88 7.51
CA GLU A 146 20.82 -15.02 7.32
C GLU A 146 21.04 -13.86 6.34
N ASN A 147 22.27 -13.32 6.28
CA ASN A 147 22.60 -12.20 5.40
C ASN A 147 22.70 -12.67 3.95
N GLU A 148 23.27 -13.86 3.73
CA GLU A 148 23.30 -14.50 2.42
C GLU A 148 21.88 -14.85 1.93
N VAL A 149 20.99 -15.31 2.81
CA VAL A 149 19.57 -15.54 2.48
C VAL A 149 18.89 -14.24 2.04
N ILE A 150 19.05 -13.14 2.80
CA ILE A 150 18.47 -11.83 2.43
C ILE A 150 19.06 -11.31 1.12
N SER A 151 20.37 -11.47 0.93
CA SER A 151 21.07 -11.04 -0.29
C SER A 151 20.57 -11.82 -1.52
N PHE A 152 20.30 -13.12 -1.36
CA PHE A 152 19.68 -13.93 -2.40
C PHE A 152 18.28 -13.41 -2.75
N VAL A 153 17.42 -13.17 -1.76
CA VAL A 153 16.07 -12.62 -2.00
C VAL A 153 16.16 -11.27 -2.70
N GLN A 154 17.03 -10.38 -2.23
CA GLN A 154 17.22 -9.05 -2.83
C GLN A 154 17.68 -9.14 -4.30
N GLY A 155 18.57 -10.09 -4.62
CA GLY A 155 19.07 -10.30 -5.98
C GLY A 155 18.08 -10.99 -6.91
N GLN A 156 17.10 -11.73 -6.38
CA GLN A 156 16.14 -12.51 -7.16
C GLN A 156 14.74 -11.90 -7.22
N LEU A 157 14.41 -10.93 -6.35
CA LEU A 157 13.09 -10.31 -6.33
C LEU A 157 12.90 -9.44 -7.60
N PRO A 158 12.00 -9.82 -8.51
CA PRO A 158 11.77 -9.03 -9.72
C PRO A 158 11.02 -7.74 -9.37
N GLU A 159 11.26 -6.68 -10.15
CA GLU A 159 10.60 -5.38 -9.95
C GLU A 159 9.07 -5.48 -10.08
N ILE A 160 8.57 -6.37 -10.93
CA ILE A 160 7.14 -6.60 -11.12
C ILE A 160 6.84 -8.08 -10.86
N ILE A 161 5.83 -8.34 -10.05
CA ILE A 161 5.28 -9.68 -9.81
C ILE A 161 3.80 -9.73 -10.19
N GLN A 162 3.33 -10.93 -10.45
CA GLN A 162 1.91 -11.24 -10.60
C GLN A 162 1.47 -12.04 -9.38
N ALA A 163 0.46 -11.55 -8.66
CA ALA A 163 -0.13 -12.26 -7.52
C ALA A 163 -1.66 -12.29 -7.61
N GLY A 164 -2.27 -13.32 -7.01
CA GLY A 164 -3.71 -13.54 -7.05
C GLY A 164 -4.20 -14.15 -8.36
N ALA A 165 -5.53 -14.15 -8.54
CA ALA A 165 -6.21 -14.71 -9.70
C ALA A 165 -6.33 -13.71 -10.86
N ASN A 166 -6.99 -14.12 -11.96
CA ASN A 166 -7.35 -13.25 -13.08
C ASN A 166 -6.16 -12.57 -13.80
N ALA A 167 -5.00 -13.23 -13.81
CA ALA A 167 -3.81 -12.79 -14.54
C ALA A 167 -4.06 -12.63 -16.05
N THR A 168 -4.84 -13.53 -16.66
CA THR A 168 -5.21 -13.46 -18.09
C THR A 168 -6.11 -12.26 -18.43
N LEU A 169 -6.65 -11.60 -17.40
CA LEU A 169 -7.49 -10.42 -17.50
C LEU A 169 -6.71 -9.15 -17.09
N GLY A 170 -5.39 -9.27 -16.88
CA GLY A 170 -4.51 -8.16 -16.52
C GLY A 170 -4.64 -7.67 -15.08
N LYS A 171 -5.25 -8.46 -14.18
CA LYS A 171 -5.37 -8.12 -12.75
C LYS A 171 -4.20 -8.71 -11.97
N GLY A 172 -3.82 -8.11 -10.84
CA GLY A 172 -2.84 -8.68 -9.89
C GLY A 172 -1.36 -8.38 -10.18
N LEU A 173 -1.07 -7.38 -11.01
CA LEU A 173 0.31 -6.90 -11.21
C LEU A 173 0.72 -5.98 -10.04
N LEU A 174 1.84 -6.29 -9.41
CA LEU A 174 2.41 -5.50 -8.31
C LEU A 174 3.84 -5.09 -8.63
N LYS A 175 4.21 -3.87 -8.24
CA LYS A 175 5.59 -3.43 -8.19
C LYS A 175 6.19 -3.76 -6.82
N THR A 176 7.36 -4.37 -6.79
CA THR A 176 8.04 -4.75 -5.55
C THR A 176 9.10 -3.74 -5.16
N LYS A 177 9.30 -3.59 -3.85
CA LYS A 177 10.40 -2.84 -3.27
C LYS A 177 10.81 -3.52 -1.98
N LEU A 178 12.04 -4.01 -1.93
CA LEU A 178 12.65 -4.48 -0.69
C LEU A 178 13.32 -3.29 0.01
N ILE A 179 12.98 -3.09 1.28
CA ILE A 179 13.65 -2.13 2.16
C ILE A 179 14.51 -2.94 3.14
N THR A 180 15.82 -2.77 3.04
CA THR A 180 16.79 -3.34 3.98
C THR A 180 17.47 -2.20 4.73
N ASN A 181 17.72 -2.40 6.01
CA ASN A 181 18.48 -1.45 6.80
C ASN A 181 19.96 -1.62 6.44
N GLN A 182 20.60 -0.63 5.82
CA GLN A 182 22.03 -0.67 5.47
C GLN A 182 22.97 -0.50 6.68
N LYS A 183 22.48 -0.74 7.90
CA LYS A 183 23.30 -0.70 9.13
C LYS A 183 23.19 -2.02 9.87
N ALA A 184 24.07 -2.94 9.49
CA ALA A 184 24.71 -3.89 10.38
C ALA A 184 26.23 -3.71 10.21
#